data_AF-A0A6G1II08-F1
#
_entry.id   AF-A0A6G1II08-F1
#
_cell.length_a   1.000
_cell.length_b   1.000
_cell.length_c   1.000
_cell.angle_alpha   90.00
_cell.angle_beta   90.00
_cell.angle_gamma   90.00
#
_symmetry.space_group_name_H-M   'P 1'
#
loop_
_entity.id
_entity.type
_entity.pdbx_description
1 polymer ?
#
loop_
_entity_poly.entity_id
_entity_poly.type
_entity_poly.pdbx_seq_one_letter_code
_entity_poly.pdbx_strand_id
1 'polypeptide(L)'
;MFPNVEVLFALEVLTPHAVDAQATVTSTQAINLPTARPKNVFNVPGDFPSMGFELAFLPGYGNEFSANMIGETADRMGEKPLIRIGGTSGDIIKYNPNQEIPADCLENDVNKCTHKSKFILGLNYFDALSKRIKDARISILAPLDPIHSTNPPNTANIVEFLKEAYKSIGASRIDAIALGDEKTPQFDDKSLDITEHLLDHTDLVANFAKYRPSIDYALNTAEESTYFANTLWARALWIPLLGLATPGPRVQAPFYVMPFVADFLGKRVSRERGAVNIDLRNPHLTTYAMYEGDEIARVAIVNLLQYGREGNRSGVEAYMRNLVITENVVSVGRLHADDGTAAGG
;
A
#
# COMPACT_ATOMS: atom_id res chain seq x y z
N MET A 1 16.82 -24.36 -31.97
CA MET A 1 16.06 -25.35 -31.20
C MET A 1 16.27 -25.00 -29.73
N PHE A 2 15.33 -24.25 -29.15
CA PHE A 2 15.30 -23.87 -27.73
C PHE A 2 13.94 -24.31 -27.18
N PRO A 3 13.87 -24.73 -25.91
CA PRO A 3 12.81 -25.59 -25.41
C PRO A 3 11.50 -24.82 -25.21
N ASN A 4 10.42 -25.53 -25.48
CA ASN A 4 9.06 -25.16 -25.12
C ASN A 4 8.98 -24.94 -23.60
N VAL A 5 8.44 -23.79 -23.20
CA VAL A 5 7.88 -23.61 -21.86
C VAL A 5 6.37 -23.78 -22.00
N GLU A 6 5.89 -24.95 -21.62
CA GLU A 6 4.49 -25.19 -21.24
C GLU A 6 4.16 -24.44 -19.94
N VAL A 7 2.86 -24.43 -19.60
CA VAL A 7 2.21 -24.14 -18.30
C VAL A 7 1.51 -22.76 -18.28
N LEU A 8 0.21 -22.59 -17.98
CA LEU A 8 -0.91 -23.49 -17.65
C LEU A 8 -2.21 -22.75 -18.02
N PHE A 9 -3.17 -23.42 -18.65
CA PHE A 9 -4.55 -22.93 -18.72
C PHE A 9 -5.28 -23.24 -17.40
N ALA A 10 -6.05 -22.29 -16.89
CA ALA A 10 -7.26 -22.58 -16.12
C ALA A 10 -8.44 -21.95 -16.88
N LEU A 11 -8.95 -22.68 -17.86
CA LEU A 11 -10.32 -22.50 -18.33
C LEU A 11 -11.20 -23.35 -17.41
N GLU A 12 -11.59 -22.82 -16.25
CA GLU A 12 -12.74 -23.36 -15.56
C GLU A 12 -13.97 -22.92 -16.34
N VAL A 13 -14.50 -23.83 -17.17
CA VAL A 13 -15.92 -23.81 -17.51
C VAL A 13 -16.65 -24.15 -16.22
N LEU A 14 -16.94 -23.14 -15.41
CA LEU A 14 -17.84 -23.27 -14.27
C LEU A 14 -19.20 -23.71 -14.84
N THR A 15 -19.55 -24.97 -14.61
CA THR A 15 -20.92 -25.43 -14.71
C THR A 15 -21.79 -24.57 -13.78
N PRO A 16 -23.03 -24.23 -14.17
CA PRO A 16 -23.79 -23.15 -13.55
C PRO A 16 -24.36 -23.60 -12.21
N HIS A 17 -23.55 -23.60 -11.16
CA HIS A 17 -23.97 -23.57 -9.76
C HIS A 17 -23.16 -22.45 -9.07
N ALA A 18 -23.28 -21.23 -9.60
CA ALA A 18 -22.79 -20.02 -8.97
C ALA A 18 -24.01 -19.15 -8.65
N VAL A 19 -24.09 -18.70 -7.41
CA VAL A 19 -25.13 -17.80 -6.90
C VAL A 19 -25.22 -16.58 -7.83
N ASP A 20 -26.37 -16.40 -8.47
CA ASP A 20 -26.69 -15.25 -9.33
C ASP A 20 -26.68 -13.96 -8.50
N ALA A 21 -25.51 -13.34 -8.35
CA ALA A 21 -25.41 -11.89 -8.25
C ALA A 21 -25.18 -11.34 -9.66
N GLN A 22 -26.22 -11.38 -10.50
CA GLN A 22 -26.19 -10.72 -11.79
C GLN A 22 -26.15 -9.21 -11.56
N ALA A 23 -25.00 -8.60 -11.80
CA ALA A 23 -24.91 -7.15 -11.91
C ALA A 23 -25.80 -6.71 -13.07
N THR A 24 -26.87 -5.97 -12.80
CA THR A 24 -27.66 -5.34 -13.86
C THR A 24 -26.77 -4.33 -14.57
N VAL A 25 -26.50 -4.54 -15.87
CA VAL A 25 -25.79 -3.55 -16.67
C VAL A 25 -26.66 -2.30 -16.74
N THR A 26 -26.16 -1.20 -16.17
CA THR A 26 -26.91 0.07 -16.10
C THR A 26 -26.31 1.15 -17.00
N SER A 27 -25.09 0.93 -17.50
CA SER A 27 -24.43 1.84 -18.43
C SER A 27 -23.33 1.14 -19.23
N THR A 28 -22.96 1.77 -20.35
CA THR A 28 -21.90 1.32 -21.25
C THR A 28 -20.83 2.42 -21.36
N GLN A 29 -19.55 2.03 -21.32
CA GLN A 29 -18.41 2.94 -21.47
C GLN A 29 -17.48 2.45 -22.58
N ALA A 30 -17.25 3.28 -23.59
CA ALA A 30 -16.17 3.04 -24.55
C ALA A 30 -14.83 3.53 -23.96
N ILE A 31 -13.80 2.71 -24.08
CA ILE A 31 -12.42 2.98 -23.69
C ILE A 31 -11.59 3.05 -24.96
N ASN A 32 -11.12 4.24 -25.32
CA ASN A 32 -10.24 4.42 -26.47
C ASN A 32 -8.79 4.23 -26.02
N LEU A 33 -8.20 3.08 -26.34
CA LEU A 33 -6.78 2.85 -26.04
C LEU A 33 -5.92 3.75 -26.95
N PRO A 34 -4.84 4.36 -26.42
CA PRO A 34 -3.94 5.15 -27.26
C PRO A 34 -3.21 4.24 -28.25
N THR A 35 -3.15 4.68 -29.51
CA THR A 35 -2.49 3.93 -30.59
C THR A 35 -0.97 4.10 -30.62
N ALA A 36 -0.43 4.97 -29.77
CA ALA A 36 0.99 5.20 -29.57
C ALA A 36 1.26 5.57 -28.12
N ARG A 37 2.47 5.29 -27.63
CA ARG A 37 2.93 5.69 -26.30
C ARG A 37 2.92 7.21 -26.14
N PRO A 38 2.19 7.78 -25.17
CA PRO A 38 2.25 9.21 -24.89
C PRO A 38 3.65 9.65 -24.42
N LYS A 39 4.08 10.86 -24.80
CA LYS A 39 5.40 11.39 -24.41
C LYS A 39 5.55 11.66 -22.90
N ASN A 40 4.43 11.85 -22.21
CA ASN A 40 4.37 12.13 -20.78
C ASN A 40 4.08 10.88 -19.93
N VAL A 41 4.35 9.68 -20.46
CA VAL A 41 4.22 8.44 -19.69
C VAL A 41 5.20 8.45 -18.53
N PHE A 42 4.65 8.22 -17.33
CA PHE A 42 5.45 8.14 -16.11
C PHE A 42 6.19 6.81 -16.08
N ASN A 43 7.52 6.85 -15.91
CA ASN A 43 8.31 5.63 -15.72
C ASN A 43 8.06 5.09 -14.31
N VAL A 44 7.50 3.87 -14.23
CA VAL A 44 7.15 3.25 -12.96
C VAL A 44 8.34 2.44 -12.44
N PRO A 45 8.88 2.74 -11.24
CA PRO A 45 9.98 1.96 -10.68
C PRO A 45 9.54 0.55 -10.30
N GLY A 46 10.50 -0.39 -10.26
CA GLY A 46 10.23 -1.81 -9.99
C GLY A 46 9.66 -2.07 -8.60
N ASP A 47 9.93 -1.19 -7.64
CA ASP A 47 9.51 -1.28 -6.25
C ASP A 47 8.36 -0.32 -5.91
N PHE A 48 7.61 0.14 -6.92
CA PHE A 48 6.53 1.10 -6.74
C PHE A 48 5.47 0.65 -5.71
N PRO A 49 4.99 -0.62 -5.71
CA PRO A 49 4.16 -1.11 -4.62
C PRO A 49 4.99 -1.28 -3.33
N SER A 50 4.86 -0.30 -2.44
CA SER A 50 5.51 -0.26 -1.12
C SER A 50 4.51 -0.52 0.01
N MET A 51 5.02 -0.86 1.20
CA MET A 51 4.20 -1.09 2.40
C MET A 51 4.67 -0.24 3.58
N GLY A 52 3.74 0.11 4.47
CA GLY A 52 4.01 0.89 5.68
C GLY A 52 3.67 0.11 6.95
N PHE A 53 4.52 0.21 7.97
CA PHE A 53 4.26 -0.30 9.32
C PHE A 53 4.40 0.81 10.36
N GLU A 54 3.50 0.78 11.35
CA GLU A 54 3.66 1.57 12.57
C GLU A 54 4.88 1.10 13.35
N LEU A 55 5.75 2.03 13.76
CA LEU A 55 7.03 1.77 14.41
C LEU A 55 6.84 0.90 15.65
N ALA A 56 5.87 1.21 16.51
CA ALA A 56 5.56 0.42 17.72
C ALA A 56 5.22 -1.05 17.44
N PHE A 57 4.55 -1.33 16.32
CA PHE A 57 3.87 -2.61 16.08
C PHE A 57 4.58 -3.54 15.13
N LEU A 58 5.66 -3.08 14.49
CA LEU A 58 6.48 -3.88 13.59
C LEU A 58 6.85 -5.27 14.14
N PRO A 59 7.21 -5.47 15.43
CA PRO A 59 7.55 -6.80 15.93
C PRO A 59 6.43 -7.83 15.75
N GLY A 60 5.16 -7.41 15.81
CA GLY A 60 4.00 -8.28 15.59
C GLY A 60 3.90 -8.82 14.15
N TYR A 61 4.58 -8.19 13.20
CA TYR A 61 4.69 -8.62 11.80
C TYR A 61 5.95 -9.47 11.55
N GLY A 62 6.77 -9.73 12.56
CA GLY A 62 7.98 -10.57 12.48
C GLY A 62 7.70 -12.07 12.40
N ASN A 63 6.83 -12.51 11.48
CA ASN A 63 6.43 -13.91 11.30
C ASN A 63 6.39 -14.33 9.83
N GLU A 64 6.27 -15.64 9.60
CA GLU A 64 6.22 -16.24 8.27
C GLU A 64 5.03 -15.75 7.44
N PHE A 65 3.86 -15.59 8.04
CA PHE A 65 2.68 -15.10 7.34
C PHE A 65 2.91 -13.71 6.72
N SER A 66 3.45 -12.77 7.49
CA SER A 66 3.77 -11.43 6.98
C SER A 66 4.92 -11.43 5.97
N ALA A 67 5.93 -12.30 6.17
CA ALA A 67 7.01 -12.47 5.21
C ALA A 67 6.48 -12.97 3.86
N ASN A 68 5.53 -13.91 3.86
CA ASN A 68 4.88 -14.40 2.65
C ASN A 68 4.06 -13.31 1.96
N MET A 69 3.30 -12.50 2.70
CA MET A 69 2.53 -11.37 2.11
C MET A 69 3.44 -10.34 1.41
N ILE A 70 4.60 -10.05 2.01
CA ILE A 70 5.60 -9.15 1.41
C ILE A 70 6.26 -9.83 0.20
N GLY A 71 6.63 -11.11 0.32
CA GLY A 71 7.25 -11.91 -0.73
C GLY A 71 6.38 -12.01 -1.99
N GLU A 72 5.06 -12.24 -1.84
CA GLU A 72 4.11 -12.26 -2.95
C GLU A 72 4.13 -10.97 -3.79
N THR A 73 4.27 -9.82 -3.12
CA THR A 73 4.38 -8.53 -3.82
C THR A 73 5.72 -8.42 -4.56
N ALA A 74 6.81 -8.81 -3.89
CA ALA A 74 8.16 -8.80 -4.48
C ALA A 74 8.24 -9.71 -5.71
N ASP A 75 7.68 -10.91 -5.62
CA ASP A 75 7.70 -11.93 -6.68
C ASP A 75 6.94 -11.47 -7.92
N ARG A 76 5.81 -10.77 -7.76
CA ARG A 76 5.04 -10.21 -8.88
C ARG A 76 5.76 -9.04 -9.56
N MET A 77 6.46 -8.22 -8.79
CA MET A 77 7.21 -7.08 -9.30
C MET A 77 8.61 -7.45 -9.82
N GLY A 78 9.15 -8.59 -9.40
CA GLY A 78 10.52 -9.00 -9.70
C GLY A 78 11.58 -8.08 -9.07
N GLU A 79 11.20 -7.31 -8.06
CA GLU A 79 12.04 -6.33 -7.37
C GLU A 79 11.63 -6.27 -5.89
N LYS A 80 12.59 -5.97 -5.02
CA LYS A 80 12.33 -5.90 -3.57
C LYS A 80 11.49 -4.67 -3.23
N PRO A 81 10.39 -4.80 -2.47
CA PRO A 81 9.60 -3.62 -2.10
C PRO A 81 10.38 -2.71 -1.16
N LEU A 82 10.08 -1.41 -1.24
CA LEU A 82 10.40 -0.47 -0.19
C LEU A 82 9.39 -0.62 0.95
N ILE A 83 9.89 -0.71 2.19
CA ILE A 83 9.07 -0.73 3.39
C ILE A 83 9.36 0.53 4.20
N ARG A 84 8.30 1.28 4.51
CA ARG A 84 8.34 2.43 5.41
C ARG A 84 7.97 2.00 6.82
N ILE A 85 8.78 2.37 7.80
CA ILE A 85 8.53 2.10 9.21
C ILE A 85 8.49 3.45 9.93
N GLY A 86 7.35 3.79 10.54
CA GLY A 86 7.17 5.10 11.15
C GLY A 86 5.77 5.26 11.73
N GLY A 87 5.09 6.36 11.40
CA GLY A 87 3.76 6.66 11.92
C GLY A 87 3.83 7.34 13.28
N THR A 88 2.67 7.65 13.85
CA THR A 88 2.58 8.54 15.02
C THR A 88 3.36 8.02 16.21
N SER A 89 3.45 6.69 16.34
CA SER A 89 4.23 6.04 17.39
C SER A 89 5.70 6.46 17.38
N GLY A 90 6.25 6.76 16.19
CA GLY A 90 7.61 7.21 15.99
C GLY A 90 8.03 8.46 16.75
N ASP A 91 7.10 9.37 17.03
CA ASP A 91 7.41 10.63 17.69
C ASP A 91 7.54 10.53 19.23
N ILE A 92 7.05 9.43 19.81
CA ILE A 92 6.86 9.26 21.25
C ILE A 92 7.50 7.97 21.79
N ILE A 93 8.29 7.29 20.96
CA ILE A 93 8.96 6.03 21.28
C ILE A 93 10.38 6.26 21.75
N LYS A 94 10.76 5.55 22.81
CA LYS A 94 12.14 5.47 23.32
C LYS A 94 12.82 4.20 22.84
N TYR A 95 14.11 4.25 22.55
CA TYR A 95 14.93 3.04 22.39
C TYR A 95 15.70 2.71 23.69
N ASN A 96 15.82 1.43 24.02
CA ASN A 96 16.66 0.95 25.12
C ASN A 96 17.42 -0.32 24.70
N PRO A 97 18.73 -0.25 24.42
CA PRO A 97 19.49 -1.42 23.97
C PRO A 97 19.64 -2.51 25.03
N ASN A 98 19.41 -2.20 26.30
CA ASN A 98 19.52 -3.15 27.40
C ASN A 98 18.23 -3.96 27.62
N GLN A 99 17.16 -3.64 26.89
CA GLN A 99 15.89 -4.38 26.96
C GLN A 99 15.85 -5.42 25.84
N GLU A 100 15.51 -6.67 26.19
CA GLU A 100 15.32 -7.73 25.21
C GLU A 100 13.91 -7.76 24.62
N ILE A 101 12.91 -7.21 25.33
CA ILE A 101 11.54 -7.13 24.84
C ILE A 101 11.50 -6.22 23.60
N PRO A 102 11.07 -6.72 22.41
CA PRO A 102 11.14 -5.97 21.16
C PRO A 102 10.42 -4.61 21.20
N ALA A 103 9.21 -4.58 21.76
CA ALA A 103 8.44 -3.37 22.02
C ALA A 103 7.64 -3.57 23.31
N ASP A 104 7.90 -2.74 24.30
CA ASP A 104 7.20 -2.75 25.58
C ASP A 104 6.28 -1.54 25.67
N CYS A 105 4.99 -1.77 25.89
CA CYS A 105 3.98 -0.72 25.96
C CYS A 105 3.80 -0.26 27.40
N LEU A 106 3.91 1.05 27.63
CA LEU A 106 3.89 1.63 28.98
C LEU A 106 2.48 2.00 29.48
N GLU A 107 1.43 1.50 28.83
CA GLU A 107 0.06 1.68 29.32
C GLU A 107 -0.21 0.77 30.52
N ASN A 108 -1.03 1.24 31.46
CA ASN A 108 -1.43 0.44 32.63
C ASN A 108 -2.22 -0.83 32.25
N ASP A 109 -2.87 -0.82 31.08
CA ASP A 109 -3.56 -1.96 30.51
C ASP A 109 -3.03 -2.18 29.09
N VAL A 110 -2.27 -3.24 28.91
CA VAL A 110 -1.63 -3.57 27.63
C VAL A 110 -2.63 -3.81 26.50
N ASN A 111 -3.88 -4.13 26.82
CA ASN A 111 -4.94 -4.29 25.81
C ASN A 111 -5.44 -2.94 25.27
N LYS A 112 -5.03 -1.83 25.88
CA LYS A 112 -5.36 -0.46 25.45
C LYS A 112 -4.20 0.22 24.72
N CYS A 113 -3.13 -0.50 24.42
CA CYS A 113 -2.01 0.04 23.67
C CYS A 113 -2.45 0.45 22.26
N THR A 114 -2.18 1.69 21.90
CA THR A 114 -2.47 2.25 20.57
C THR A 114 -1.23 2.88 19.97
N HIS A 115 -1.29 3.30 18.70
CA HIS A 115 -0.23 4.08 18.04
C HIS A 115 0.14 5.39 18.77
N LYS A 116 -0.69 5.86 19.72
CA LYS A 116 -0.45 7.05 20.56
C LYS A 116 0.10 6.73 21.95
N SER A 117 0.23 5.45 22.28
CA SER A 117 0.80 5.00 23.54
C SER A 117 2.32 5.13 23.54
N LYS A 118 2.92 5.26 24.73
CA LYS A 118 4.37 5.27 24.87
C LYS A 118 4.90 3.84 24.82
N PHE A 119 5.99 3.65 24.08
CA PHE A 119 6.70 2.37 24.05
C PHE A 119 8.20 2.55 24.29
N ILE A 120 8.81 1.49 24.82
CA ILE A 120 10.25 1.29 24.82
C ILE A 120 10.56 0.17 23.83
N LEU A 121 11.34 0.48 22.79
CA LEU A 121 11.85 -0.52 21.86
C LEU A 121 13.15 -1.11 22.39
N GLY A 122 13.22 -2.44 22.42
CA GLY A 122 14.40 -3.18 22.84
C GLY A 122 15.30 -3.59 21.68
N LEU A 123 16.41 -4.26 22.00
CA LEU A 123 17.38 -4.77 21.02
C LEU A 123 16.73 -5.70 19.98
N ASN A 124 15.83 -6.59 20.42
CA ASN A 124 15.17 -7.56 19.55
C ASN A 124 14.08 -6.94 18.66
N TYR A 125 13.85 -5.62 18.72
CA TYR A 125 12.96 -4.91 17.80
C TYR A 125 13.30 -5.20 16.34
N PHE A 126 14.59 -5.20 16.02
CA PHE A 126 15.09 -5.34 14.66
C PHE A 126 15.01 -6.78 14.12
N ASP A 127 14.62 -7.77 14.93
CA ASP A 127 14.49 -9.17 14.50
C ASP A 127 13.46 -9.34 13.39
N ALA A 128 12.37 -8.56 13.40
CA ALA A 128 11.38 -8.58 12.33
C ALA A 128 12.01 -8.32 10.96
N LEU A 129 13.00 -7.41 10.87
CA LEU A 129 13.64 -7.01 9.62
C LEU A 129 14.91 -7.81 9.32
N SER A 130 15.67 -8.19 10.34
CA SER A 130 16.95 -8.87 10.18
C SER A 130 16.78 -10.39 10.00
N LYS A 131 15.78 -10.99 10.67
CA LYS A 131 15.57 -12.44 10.67
C LYS A 131 14.42 -12.89 9.77
N ARG A 132 13.41 -12.05 9.53
CA ARG A 132 12.21 -12.42 8.77
C ARG A 132 12.09 -11.68 7.44
N ILE A 133 11.95 -10.36 7.48
CA ILE A 133 11.71 -9.54 6.29
C ILE A 133 13.06 -9.14 5.68
N LYS A 134 13.77 -10.09 5.04
CA LYS A 134 15.15 -9.88 4.54
C LYS A 134 15.21 -9.23 3.15
N ASP A 135 14.13 -9.34 2.39
CA ASP A 135 14.08 -8.95 0.98
C ASP A 135 13.35 -7.62 0.74
N ALA A 136 13.55 -6.66 1.63
CA ALA A 136 13.03 -5.30 1.49
C ALA A 136 14.12 -4.26 1.75
N ARG A 137 14.01 -3.13 1.03
CA ARG A 137 14.68 -1.87 1.41
C ARG A 137 13.84 -1.16 2.46
N ILE A 138 14.48 -0.47 3.39
CA ILE A 138 13.84 0.06 4.59
C ILE A 138 14.02 1.57 4.65
N SER A 139 12.92 2.30 4.66
CA SER A 139 12.85 3.67 5.15
C SER A 139 12.39 3.63 6.60
N ILE A 140 13.23 4.10 7.53
CA ILE A 140 12.95 3.99 8.98
C ILE A 140 12.89 5.38 9.62
N LEU A 141 11.84 5.60 10.39
CA LEU A 141 11.71 6.81 11.20
C LEU A 141 12.57 6.68 12.47
N ALA A 142 13.38 7.69 12.73
CA ALA A 142 14.19 7.80 13.93
C ALA A 142 13.33 8.25 15.13
N PRO A 143 13.29 7.49 16.24
CA PRO A 143 12.42 7.78 17.37
C PRO A 143 12.76 9.12 18.01
N LEU A 144 11.78 9.99 18.23
CA LEU A 144 12.02 11.35 18.73
C LEU A 144 11.80 11.53 20.25
N ASP A 145 11.81 10.45 21.05
CA ASP A 145 11.49 10.46 22.48
C ASP A 145 12.10 11.63 23.30
N PRO A 146 11.27 12.37 24.07
CA PRO A 146 9.84 12.58 23.88
C PRO A 146 9.58 13.89 23.11
N ILE A 147 8.86 13.83 21.99
CA ILE A 147 8.13 15.02 21.52
C ILE A 147 6.76 15.07 22.19
N HIS A 148 6.72 15.69 23.36
CA HIS A 148 5.53 16.39 23.82
C HIS A 148 5.90 17.86 24.03
N SER A 149 5.65 18.68 23.00
CA SER A 149 5.55 20.15 22.93
C SER A 149 6.60 21.06 23.61
N THR A 150 7.48 20.59 24.50
CA THR A 150 8.40 21.47 25.27
C THR A 150 9.82 20.94 25.43
N ASN A 151 10.12 19.68 25.07
CA ASN A 151 11.47 19.12 25.19
C ASN A 151 12.10 18.85 23.81
N PRO A 152 13.39 19.17 23.62
CA PRO A 152 14.11 18.77 22.42
C PRO A 152 14.25 17.24 22.34
N PRO A 153 14.28 16.64 21.14
CA PRO A 153 14.50 15.21 20.97
C PRO A 153 15.80 14.74 21.61
N ASN A 154 15.80 13.54 22.20
CA ASN A 154 17.00 12.94 22.75
C ASN A 154 17.93 12.42 21.63
N THR A 155 18.85 13.27 21.20
CA THR A 155 19.80 12.98 20.10
C THR A 155 20.68 11.76 20.36
N ALA A 156 21.07 11.51 21.61
CA ALA A 156 21.86 10.33 21.96
C ALA A 156 21.05 9.04 21.72
N ASN A 157 19.77 9.04 22.12
CA ASN A 157 18.89 7.89 21.91
C ASN A 157 18.58 7.64 20.43
N ILE A 158 18.36 8.72 19.66
CA ILE A 158 18.21 8.66 18.20
C ILE A 158 19.42 8.00 17.55
N VAL A 159 20.62 8.50 17.87
CA VAL A 159 21.86 7.99 17.28
C VAL A 159 22.10 6.53 17.67
N GLU A 160 21.77 6.15 18.90
CA GLU A 160 21.90 4.78 19.38
C GLU A 160 20.93 3.84 18.65
N PHE A 161 19.66 4.22 18.49
CA PHE A 161 18.68 3.48 17.71
C PHE A 161 19.13 3.29 16.26
N LEU A 162 19.59 4.36 15.61
CA LEU A 162 20.04 4.31 14.22
C LEU A 162 21.29 3.46 14.07
N LYS A 163 22.26 3.55 14.98
CA LYS A 163 23.44 2.66 14.97
C LYS A 163 23.02 1.19 15.02
N GLU A 164 22.08 0.84 15.89
CA GLU A 164 21.61 -0.54 15.96
C GLU A 164 20.79 -0.93 14.71
N ALA A 165 19.98 -0.02 14.16
CA ALA A 165 19.24 -0.26 12.91
C ALA A 165 20.20 -0.57 11.75
N TYR A 166 21.23 0.24 11.53
CA TYR A 166 22.23 0.02 10.49
C TYR A 166 23.01 -1.29 10.69
N LYS A 167 23.32 -1.63 11.94
CA LYS A 167 24.02 -2.87 12.30
C LYS A 167 23.14 -4.10 12.07
N SER A 168 21.90 -4.07 12.56
CA SER A 168 21.01 -5.24 12.56
C SER A 168 20.33 -5.46 11.21
N ILE A 169 19.91 -4.41 10.52
CA ILE A 169 19.24 -4.50 9.20
C ILE A 169 20.28 -4.62 8.07
N GLY A 170 21.43 -3.97 8.23
CA GLY A 170 22.48 -3.84 7.24
C GLY A 170 22.37 -2.51 6.47
N ALA A 171 23.48 -1.78 6.39
CA ALA A 171 23.52 -0.44 5.79
C ALA A 171 23.01 -0.38 4.34
N SER A 172 23.25 -1.42 3.53
CA SER A 172 22.79 -1.50 2.14
C SER A 172 21.27 -1.63 2.00
N ARG A 173 20.56 -1.94 3.09
CA ARG A 173 19.12 -2.06 3.13
C ARG A 173 18.41 -0.85 3.71
N ILE A 174 19.14 0.08 4.35
CA ILE A 174 18.56 1.35 4.81
C ILE A 174 18.56 2.32 3.63
N ASP A 175 17.36 2.63 3.14
CA ASP A 175 17.14 3.53 2.00
C ASP A 175 17.06 4.98 2.44
N ALA A 176 16.37 5.24 3.55
CA ALA A 176 16.19 6.57 4.11
C ALA A 176 15.99 6.53 5.62
N ILE A 177 16.29 7.66 6.26
CA ILE A 177 15.95 7.93 7.66
C ILE A 177 14.94 9.08 7.67
N ALA A 178 13.76 8.84 8.24
CA ALA A 178 12.78 9.90 8.46
C ALA A 178 12.97 10.51 9.86
N LEU A 179 12.86 11.84 9.97
CA LEU A 179 12.92 12.56 11.24
C LEU A 179 11.53 13.08 11.58
N GLY A 180 10.78 12.29 12.34
CA GLY A 180 9.43 12.60 12.79
C GLY A 180 8.34 12.17 11.83
N ASP A 181 7.11 12.13 12.35
CA ASP A 181 5.91 11.77 11.61
C ASP A 181 4.95 12.96 11.53
N GLU A 182 4.43 13.22 10.33
CA GLU A 182 3.39 14.22 10.06
C GLU A 182 3.60 15.56 10.77
N LYS A 183 4.87 15.96 10.95
CA LYS A 183 5.25 17.31 11.36
C LYS A 183 4.98 18.22 10.18
N THR A 184 3.71 18.54 10.00
CA THR A 184 3.37 19.86 9.49
C THR A 184 4.07 20.83 10.44
N PRO A 185 4.82 21.83 9.94
CA PRO A 185 4.92 23.04 10.70
C PRO A 185 3.47 23.34 11.09
N GLN A 186 3.17 23.48 12.38
CA GLN A 186 2.10 24.41 12.69
C GLN A 186 2.52 25.66 11.93
N PHE A 187 1.75 26.00 10.89
CA PHE A 187 1.88 27.24 10.14
C PHE A 187 1.50 28.37 11.11
N ASP A 188 2.33 28.54 12.13
CA ASP A 188 2.60 29.79 12.77
C ASP A 188 3.15 30.66 11.65
N ASP A 189 2.41 31.71 11.31
CA ASP A 189 2.70 32.76 10.32
C ASP A 189 4.10 33.42 10.44
N LYS A 190 5.02 32.89 11.25
CA LYS A 190 6.34 33.45 11.51
C LYS A 190 7.51 32.72 10.85
N SER A 191 7.31 31.58 10.18
CA SER A 191 8.39 30.92 9.42
C SER A 191 8.37 31.30 7.93
N LEU A 192 8.78 32.54 7.65
CA LEU A 192 9.10 33.02 6.31
C LEU A 192 10.42 32.38 5.85
N ASP A 193 10.39 31.24 5.16
CA ASP A 193 11.39 30.92 4.12
C ASP A 193 11.20 29.57 3.38
N ILE A 194 10.38 28.63 3.90
CA ILE A 194 10.27 27.29 3.26
C ILE A 194 9.13 27.18 2.25
N THR A 195 8.17 28.10 2.31
CA THR A 195 6.97 28.15 1.45
C THR A 195 7.30 28.42 -0.01
N GLU A 196 8.43 29.07 -0.31
CA GLU A 196 8.76 29.52 -1.67
C GLU A 196 9.59 28.51 -2.47
N HIS A 197 10.07 27.41 -1.85
CA HIS A 197 11.03 26.52 -2.54
C HIS A 197 10.74 25.02 -2.54
N LEU A 198 9.91 24.49 -1.63
CA LEU A 198 9.74 23.02 -1.56
C LEU A 198 8.36 22.50 -1.89
N LEU A 199 7.29 23.31 -1.85
CA LEU A 199 5.92 22.81 -1.96
C LEU A 199 4.98 23.80 -2.67
N ASP A 200 5.36 24.29 -3.85
CA ASP A 200 4.35 24.83 -4.79
C ASP A 200 3.48 23.65 -5.29
N HIS A 201 2.56 23.23 -4.43
CA HIS A 201 1.58 22.19 -4.73
C HIS A 201 0.43 22.70 -5.58
N THR A 202 0.48 23.92 -6.13
CA THR A 202 -0.61 24.47 -6.96
C THR A 202 -0.92 23.54 -8.12
N ASP A 203 0.11 22.98 -8.76
CA ASP A 203 -0.04 21.98 -9.82
C ASP A 203 -0.60 20.65 -9.32
N LEU A 204 -0.19 20.18 -8.14
CA LEU A 204 -0.72 18.95 -7.55
C LEU A 204 -2.20 19.14 -7.17
N VAL A 205 -2.54 20.22 -6.47
CA VAL A 205 -3.90 20.59 -6.08
C VAL A 205 -4.78 20.77 -7.31
N ALA A 206 -4.31 21.44 -8.37
CA ALA A 206 -5.03 21.58 -9.63
C ALA A 206 -5.27 20.22 -10.31
N ASN A 207 -4.26 19.35 -10.35
CA ASN A 207 -4.37 18.01 -10.91
C ASN A 207 -5.31 17.10 -10.10
N PHE A 208 -5.38 17.28 -8.78
CA PHE A 208 -6.28 16.54 -7.90
C PHE A 208 -7.68 17.15 -7.77
N ALA A 209 -7.88 18.42 -8.14
CA ALA A 209 -9.15 19.11 -8.06
C ALA A 209 -10.28 18.37 -8.82
N LYS A 210 -9.94 17.74 -9.95
CA LYS A 210 -10.90 16.93 -10.73
C LYS A 210 -11.36 15.65 -10.01
N TYR A 211 -10.55 15.14 -9.08
CA TYR A 211 -10.87 13.98 -8.24
C TYR A 211 -11.49 14.37 -6.91
N ARG A 212 -11.55 15.67 -6.58
CA ARG A 212 -12.10 16.17 -5.31
C ARG A 212 -13.50 15.63 -5.00
N PRO A 213 -14.46 15.57 -5.95
CA PRO A 213 -15.76 14.96 -5.67
C PRO A 213 -15.67 13.47 -5.29
N SER A 214 -14.75 12.72 -5.89
CA SER A 214 -14.52 11.30 -5.56
C SER A 214 -13.81 11.13 -4.22
N ILE A 215 -12.88 12.02 -3.88
CA ILE A 215 -12.19 12.06 -2.58
C ILE A 215 -13.20 12.41 -1.48
N ASP A 216 -13.97 13.47 -1.66
CA ASP A 216 -15.01 13.91 -0.73
C ASP A 216 -16.09 12.83 -0.57
N TYR A 217 -16.46 12.13 -1.63
CA TYR A 217 -17.35 10.97 -1.56
C TYR A 217 -16.73 9.85 -0.71
N ALA A 218 -15.49 9.44 -0.97
CA ALA A 218 -14.81 8.40 -0.22
C ALA A 218 -14.62 8.74 1.27
N LEU A 219 -14.40 10.02 1.59
CA LEU A 219 -14.31 10.52 2.97
C LEU A 219 -15.69 10.55 3.66
N ASN A 220 -16.75 10.94 2.94
CA ASN A 220 -18.10 11.05 3.50
C ASN A 220 -18.85 9.72 3.57
N THR A 221 -18.51 8.72 2.75
CA THR A 221 -19.11 7.37 2.83
C THR A 221 -18.30 6.40 3.67
N ALA A 222 -17.08 6.77 4.07
CA ALA A 222 -16.44 6.21 5.24
C ALA A 222 -17.17 6.77 6.47
N GLU A 223 -18.31 6.19 6.85
CA GLU A 223 -18.88 6.44 8.17
C GLU A 223 -17.76 6.31 9.20
N GLU A 224 -17.50 7.40 9.92
CA GLU A 224 -16.69 7.42 11.14
C GLU A 224 -17.36 6.51 12.18
N SER A 225 -17.12 5.20 12.06
CA SER A 225 -17.39 4.27 13.15
C SER A 225 -16.42 4.59 14.28
N THR A 226 -16.97 5.30 15.24
CA THR A 226 -16.39 5.73 16.51
C THR A 226 -16.04 4.51 17.39
N TYR A 227 -14.94 3.80 17.11
CA TYR A 227 -14.32 2.82 18.02
C TYR A 227 -12.81 2.73 17.77
N PHE A 228 -12.09 3.83 18.02
CA PHE A 228 -10.73 4.08 17.52
C PHE A 228 -9.59 3.24 18.09
N ALA A 229 -9.84 2.30 19.02
CA ALA A 229 -8.87 1.28 19.43
C ALA A 229 -8.97 -0.01 18.59
N ASN A 230 -10.10 -0.23 17.89
CA ASN A 230 -10.35 -1.38 17.01
C ASN A 230 -10.15 -1.05 15.51
N THR A 231 -9.83 0.20 15.15
CA THR A 231 -9.86 0.69 13.75
C THR A 231 -8.53 0.60 13.00
N LEU A 232 -7.38 0.54 13.67
CA LEU A 232 -6.10 0.37 12.98
C LEU A 232 -6.05 -0.98 12.25
N TRP A 233 -6.55 -2.03 12.90
CA TRP A 233 -6.62 -3.36 12.31
C TRP A 233 -7.63 -3.41 11.17
N ALA A 234 -8.74 -2.69 11.23
CA ALA A 234 -9.74 -2.70 10.15
C ALA A 234 -9.24 -2.16 8.80
N ARG A 235 -8.13 -1.40 8.80
CA ARG A 235 -7.51 -0.82 7.59
C ARG A 235 -6.16 -1.46 7.25
N ALA A 236 -5.67 -2.37 8.07
CA ALA A 236 -4.44 -3.09 7.77
C ALA A 236 -4.63 -3.98 6.54
N LEU A 237 -3.57 -4.16 5.74
CA LEU A 237 -3.61 -5.08 4.62
C LEU A 237 -3.85 -6.53 5.10
N TRP A 238 -3.19 -6.94 6.19
CA TRP A 238 -3.41 -8.23 6.84
C TRP A 238 -3.27 -8.11 8.36
N ILE A 239 -3.78 -9.11 9.07
CA ILE A 239 -3.64 -9.23 10.52
C ILE A 239 -2.74 -10.44 10.78
N PRO A 240 -1.56 -10.26 11.40
CA PRO A 240 -0.58 -11.33 11.47
C PRO A 240 -0.65 -12.20 12.74
N LEU A 241 -1.43 -11.79 13.74
CA LEU A 241 -1.46 -12.41 15.07
C LEU A 241 -2.84 -12.96 15.44
N LEU A 242 -2.84 -14.02 16.25
CA LEU A 242 -4.02 -14.53 16.96
C LEU A 242 -4.37 -13.62 18.15
N GLY A 243 -5.62 -13.67 18.61
CA GLY A 243 -6.03 -13.07 19.89
C GLY A 243 -6.25 -11.55 19.87
N LEU A 244 -6.17 -10.90 18.71
CA LEU A 244 -6.58 -9.51 18.55
C LEU A 244 -8.11 -9.40 18.44
N ALA A 245 -8.66 -8.22 18.72
CA ALA A 245 -10.09 -7.95 18.63
C ALA A 245 -10.67 -8.30 17.24
N THR A 246 -9.86 -8.14 16.19
CA THR A 246 -10.09 -8.78 14.90
C THR A 246 -9.15 -9.99 14.78
N PRO A 247 -9.67 -11.23 14.72
CA PRO A 247 -8.83 -12.42 14.69
C PRO A 247 -7.92 -12.47 13.45
N GLY A 248 -6.66 -12.83 13.63
CA GLY A 248 -5.76 -13.30 12.57
C GLY A 248 -5.23 -14.71 12.89
N PRO A 249 -4.25 -15.26 12.13
CA PRO A 249 -3.66 -14.67 10.94
C PRO A 249 -4.66 -14.67 9.78
N ARG A 250 -4.86 -13.52 9.13
CA ARG A 250 -5.73 -13.42 7.96
C ARG A 250 -5.36 -12.25 7.05
N VAL A 251 -5.68 -12.41 5.77
CA VAL A 251 -5.65 -11.33 4.77
C VAL A 251 -6.94 -10.51 4.89
N GLN A 252 -6.86 -9.21 4.64
CA GLN A 252 -8.03 -8.34 4.58
C GLN A 252 -8.24 -7.79 3.17
N ALA A 253 -9.48 -7.39 2.87
CA ALA A 253 -9.87 -6.86 1.58
C ALA A 253 -8.91 -5.81 0.99
N PRO A 254 -8.34 -4.85 1.76
CA PRO A 254 -7.36 -3.91 1.22
C PRO A 254 -6.11 -4.55 0.62
N PHE A 255 -5.67 -5.73 1.10
CA PHE A 255 -4.48 -6.39 0.57
C PHE A 255 -4.59 -6.71 -0.92
N TYR A 256 -5.78 -7.02 -1.44
CA TYR A 256 -5.94 -7.37 -2.85
C TYR A 256 -5.56 -6.24 -3.83
N VAL A 257 -5.43 -4.99 -3.34
CA VAL A 257 -4.85 -3.91 -4.15
C VAL A 257 -3.39 -4.18 -4.50
N MET A 258 -2.64 -4.86 -3.63
CA MET A 258 -1.21 -5.15 -3.82
C MET A 258 -0.97 -6.08 -5.02
N PRO A 259 -1.54 -7.30 -5.08
CA PRO A 259 -1.39 -8.14 -6.27
C PRO A 259 -2.06 -7.52 -7.50
N PHE A 260 -3.16 -6.77 -7.37
CA PHE A 260 -3.77 -6.06 -8.50
C PHE A 260 -2.79 -5.09 -9.17
N VAL A 261 -2.22 -4.19 -8.38
CA VAL A 261 -1.27 -3.19 -8.87
C VAL A 261 0.01 -3.89 -9.33
N ALA A 262 0.49 -4.89 -8.61
CA ALA A 262 1.68 -5.62 -8.98
C ALA A 262 1.52 -6.40 -10.30
N ASP A 263 0.37 -6.99 -10.58
CA ASP A 263 0.09 -7.68 -11.84
C ASP A 263 -0.09 -6.70 -13.00
N PHE A 264 -0.76 -5.57 -12.76
CA PHE A 264 -0.92 -4.52 -13.76
C PHE A 264 0.42 -3.88 -14.15
N LEU A 265 1.28 -3.63 -13.16
CA LEU A 265 2.60 -3.13 -13.43
C LEU A 265 3.42 -4.26 -14.07
N GLY A 266 3.49 -5.42 -13.43
CA GLY A 266 4.26 -6.59 -13.82
C GLY A 266 5.74 -6.53 -13.43
N LYS A 267 6.47 -7.61 -13.75
CA LYS A 267 7.92 -7.69 -13.57
C LYS A 267 8.65 -6.68 -14.43
N ARG A 268 9.83 -6.26 -13.98
CA ARG A 268 10.71 -5.42 -14.81
C ARG A 268 11.14 -6.19 -16.07
N VAL A 269 10.78 -5.64 -17.22
CA VAL A 269 11.29 -6.05 -18.53
C VAL A 269 12.44 -5.12 -18.95
N SER A 270 13.22 -5.52 -19.96
CA SER A 270 14.37 -4.74 -20.46
C SER A 270 13.99 -3.41 -21.13
N ARG A 271 12.71 -3.25 -21.50
CA ARG A 271 12.18 -2.05 -22.15
C ARG A 271 11.75 -0.99 -21.14
N GLU A 272 11.69 0.26 -21.58
CA GLU A 272 11.12 1.34 -20.77
C GLU A 272 9.66 1.05 -20.41
N ARG A 273 9.34 1.16 -19.13
CA ARG A 273 8.00 0.89 -18.62
C ARG A 273 7.28 2.20 -18.36
N GLY A 274 5.95 2.19 -18.40
CA GLY A 274 5.23 3.29 -17.81
C GLY A 274 3.74 3.24 -17.95
N ALA A 275 3.07 3.88 -17.01
CA ALA A 275 1.63 3.87 -16.89
C ALA A 275 1.06 5.24 -17.26
N VAL A 276 -0.12 5.23 -17.87
CA VAL A 276 -0.91 6.44 -18.14
C VAL A 276 -2.37 6.21 -17.79
N ASN A 277 -2.99 7.22 -17.20
CA ASN A 277 -4.43 7.23 -17.01
C ASN A 277 -5.14 7.51 -18.35
N ILE A 278 -6.15 6.71 -18.67
CA ILE A 278 -7.09 6.97 -19.76
C ILE A 278 -8.29 7.68 -19.13
N ASP A 279 -8.40 8.98 -19.34
CA ASP A 279 -9.51 9.77 -18.81
C ASP A 279 -10.83 9.38 -19.50
N LEU A 280 -11.68 8.69 -18.76
CA LEU A 280 -13.00 8.26 -19.22
C LEU A 280 -14.08 9.34 -19.02
N ARG A 281 -13.75 10.45 -18.33
CA ARG A 281 -14.71 11.44 -17.81
C ARG A 281 -15.85 10.79 -17.02
N ASN A 282 -15.54 9.69 -16.33
CA ASN A 282 -16.48 8.89 -15.56
C ASN A 282 -16.02 8.86 -14.09
N PRO A 283 -16.82 9.35 -13.13
CA PRO A 283 -16.42 9.41 -11.73
C PRO A 283 -16.41 8.02 -11.04
N HIS A 284 -16.96 6.99 -11.71
CA HIS A 284 -17.16 5.65 -11.15
C HIS A 284 -16.33 4.58 -11.85
N LEU A 285 -15.62 4.93 -12.90
CA LEU A 285 -14.76 4.02 -13.64
C LEU A 285 -13.48 4.76 -14.02
N THR A 286 -12.33 4.20 -13.66
CA THR A 286 -11.03 4.68 -14.13
C THR A 286 -10.32 3.60 -14.91
N THR A 287 -9.46 3.98 -15.84
CA THR A 287 -8.69 3.06 -16.65
C THR A 287 -7.26 3.53 -16.78
N TYR A 288 -6.34 2.57 -16.82
CA TYR A 288 -4.91 2.82 -17.00
C TYR A 288 -4.37 1.89 -18.07
N ALA A 289 -3.47 2.39 -18.91
CA ALA A 289 -2.67 1.59 -19.83
C ALA A 289 -1.23 1.53 -19.33
N MET A 290 -0.67 0.32 -19.31
CA MET A 290 0.73 0.06 -19.01
C MET A 290 1.46 -0.22 -20.32
N TYR A 291 2.55 0.50 -20.55
CA TYR A 291 3.43 0.37 -21.70
C TYR A 291 4.72 -0.36 -21.36
N GLU A 292 5.21 -1.16 -22.30
CA GLU A 292 6.54 -1.78 -22.31
C GLU A 292 7.23 -1.50 -23.66
N GLY A 293 8.09 -0.48 -23.70
CA GLY A 293 8.49 0.15 -24.97
C GLY A 293 7.32 0.96 -25.55
N ASP A 294 7.06 0.85 -26.85
CA ASP A 294 5.99 1.61 -27.51
C ASP A 294 4.62 0.91 -27.48
N GLU A 295 4.56 -0.31 -26.93
CA GLU A 295 3.39 -1.18 -26.96
C GLU A 295 2.63 -1.16 -25.64
N ILE A 296 1.30 -1.21 -25.70
CA ILE A 296 0.45 -1.45 -24.52
C ILE A 296 0.61 -2.92 -24.14
N ALA A 297 1.16 -3.18 -22.96
CA ALA A 297 1.29 -4.52 -22.41
C ALA A 297 0.06 -4.93 -21.60
N ARG A 298 -0.54 -4.00 -20.84
CA ARG A 298 -1.65 -4.29 -19.92
C ARG A 298 -2.61 -3.11 -19.83
N VAL A 299 -3.87 -3.39 -19.54
CA VAL A 299 -4.91 -2.39 -19.27
C VAL A 299 -5.59 -2.74 -17.94
N ALA A 300 -5.61 -1.79 -17.01
CA ALA A 300 -6.36 -1.91 -15.76
C ALA A 300 -7.65 -1.11 -15.86
N ILE A 301 -8.77 -1.73 -15.54
CA ILE A 301 -10.08 -1.08 -15.43
C ILE A 301 -10.54 -1.22 -13.98
N VAL A 302 -10.77 -0.10 -13.30
CA VAL A 302 -11.12 -0.09 -11.88
C VAL A 302 -12.50 0.55 -11.70
N ASN A 303 -13.43 -0.24 -11.18
CA ASN A 303 -14.75 0.25 -10.79
C ASN A 303 -14.67 0.88 -9.40
N LEU A 304 -14.85 2.20 -9.33
CA LEU A 304 -14.75 3.03 -8.14
C LEU A 304 -16.06 3.10 -7.34
N LEU A 305 -17.14 2.45 -7.79
CA LEU A 305 -18.33 2.31 -6.97
C LEU A 305 -17.98 1.55 -5.70
N GLN A 306 -18.30 2.14 -4.54
CA GLN A 306 -18.12 1.49 -3.26
C GLN A 306 -18.89 0.17 -3.24
N TYR A 307 -18.24 -0.87 -2.73
CA TYR A 307 -18.92 -2.12 -2.44
C TYR A 307 -19.65 -1.98 -1.10
N GLY A 308 -20.97 -1.81 -1.14
CA GLY A 308 -21.83 -1.99 0.02
C GLY A 308 -21.93 -3.48 0.34
N ARG A 309 -21.93 -3.84 1.63
CA ARG A 309 -21.99 -5.25 2.09
C ARG A 309 -23.24 -6.01 1.62
N GLU A 310 -24.25 -5.31 1.10
CA GLU A 310 -25.52 -5.86 0.61
C GLU A 310 -25.96 -5.15 -0.69
N GLY A 311 -26.57 -5.89 -1.63
CA GLY A 311 -27.30 -5.34 -2.78
C GLY A 311 -26.75 -5.68 -4.18
N ASN A 312 -27.60 -5.48 -5.19
CA ASN A 312 -27.22 -5.57 -6.61
C ASN A 312 -26.33 -4.37 -6.98
N ARG A 313 -25.11 -4.62 -7.44
CA ARG A 313 -24.23 -3.57 -7.97
C ARG A 313 -24.62 -3.23 -9.40
N SER A 314 -24.87 -1.95 -9.66
CA SER A 314 -24.93 -1.42 -11.02
C SER A 314 -23.64 -1.78 -11.77
N GLY A 315 -23.77 -2.60 -12.81
CA GLY A 315 -22.67 -2.97 -13.69
C GLY A 315 -22.40 -1.86 -14.69
N VAL A 316 -21.12 -1.63 -15.00
CA VAL A 316 -20.69 -0.85 -16.16
C VAL A 316 -20.09 -1.83 -17.15
N GLU A 317 -20.65 -1.88 -18.36
CA GLU A 317 -20.06 -2.63 -19.45
C GLU A 317 -18.99 -1.77 -20.15
N ALA A 318 -17.76 -2.27 -20.25
CA ALA A 318 -16.65 -1.54 -20.84
C ALA A 318 -16.24 -2.15 -22.19
N TYR A 319 -16.15 -1.32 -23.22
CA TYR A 319 -15.75 -1.72 -24.57
C TYR A 319 -14.40 -1.09 -24.92
N MET A 320 -13.39 -1.92 -25.17
CA MET A 320 -12.07 -1.44 -25.60
C MET A 320 -12.06 -1.21 -27.11
N ARG A 321 -11.67 0.00 -27.52
CA ARG A 321 -11.41 0.38 -28.91
C ARG A 321 -9.90 0.51 -29.12
N ASN A 322 -9.46 0.27 -30.36
CA ASN A 322 -8.06 0.28 -30.77
C ASN A 322 -7.19 -0.75 -30.05
N LEU A 323 -7.79 -1.82 -29.52
CA LEU A 323 -7.02 -2.95 -29.00
C LEU A 323 -6.38 -3.68 -30.19
N VAL A 324 -5.06 -3.57 -30.29
CA VAL A 324 -4.28 -4.32 -31.28
C VAL A 324 -3.89 -5.65 -30.64
N ILE A 325 -4.48 -6.74 -31.11
CA ILE A 325 -4.19 -8.10 -30.63
C ILE A 325 -3.19 -8.71 -31.62
N THR A 326 -1.92 -8.78 -31.24
CA THR A 326 -0.82 -9.30 -32.07
C THR A 326 -0.64 -10.81 -31.91
N GLU A 327 -0.84 -11.31 -30.70
CA GLU A 327 -0.90 -12.73 -30.36
C GLU A 327 -2.35 -13.04 -29.99
N ASN A 328 -2.95 -14.08 -30.56
CA ASN A 328 -4.39 -14.40 -30.47
C ASN A 328 -4.93 -14.73 -29.04
N VAL A 329 -4.30 -14.23 -27.98
CA VAL A 329 -4.64 -14.52 -26.59
C VAL A 329 -4.76 -13.20 -25.82
N VAL A 330 -5.98 -12.90 -25.38
CA VAL A 330 -6.26 -11.90 -24.34
C VAL A 330 -6.54 -12.65 -23.05
N SER A 331 -5.73 -12.38 -22.01
CA SER A 331 -6.03 -12.86 -20.66
C SER A 331 -6.82 -11.81 -19.90
N VAL A 332 -7.93 -12.21 -19.29
CA VAL A 332 -8.77 -11.33 -18.46
C VAL A 332 -8.74 -11.86 -17.04
N GLY A 333 -8.09 -11.12 -16.15
CA GLY A 333 -8.15 -11.35 -14.72
C GLY A 333 -9.22 -10.48 -14.09
N ARG A 334 -10.08 -11.07 -13.25
CA ARG A 334 -10.97 -10.32 -12.36
C ARG A 334 -10.57 -10.62 -10.93
N LEU A 335 -10.20 -9.58 -10.19
CA LEU A 335 -10.14 -9.68 -8.74
C LEU A 335 -11.54 -9.40 -8.20
N HIS A 336 -12.11 -10.41 -7.57
CA HIS A 336 -13.29 -10.27 -6.75
C HIS A 336 -12.97 -10.81 -5.36
N ALA A 337 -13.57 -10.17 -4.38
CA ALA A 337 -13.72 -10.72 -3.06
C ALA A 337 -15.16 -11.21 -3.00
N ASP A 338 -15.40 -12.51 -2.83
CA ASP A 338 -16.77 -13.05 -2.78
C ASP A 338 -17.58 -12.42 -1.63
N ASP A 339 -16.90 -12.07 -0.54
CA ASP A 339 -17.45 -11.34 0.59
C ASP A 339 -17.20 -9.81 0.51
N GLY A 340 -16.65 -9.31 -0.60
CA GLY A 340 -16.36 -7.90 -0.84
C GLY A 340 -15.47 -7.22 0.21
N THR A 341 -15.87 -6.06 0.74
CA THR A 341 -15.15 -5.41 1.86
C THR A 341 -15.21 -6.21 3.15
N ALA A 342 -16.11 -7.20 3.23
CA ALA A 342 -16.19 -8.17 4.31
C ALA A 342 -15.32 -9.42 4.06
N ALA A 343 -14.58 -9.50 2.94
CA ALA A 343 -13.50 -10.47 2.76
C ALA A 343 -12.33 -10.14 3.70
N GLY A 344 -12.55 -10.35 4.99
CA GLY A 344 -11.55 -11.00 5.80
C GLY A 344 -11.77 -12.49 5.61
N GLY A 345 -10.70 -13.22 5.25
CA GLY A 345 -10.75 -14.68 5.27
C GLY A 345 -11.08 -15.23 6.65
#